data_AF-A0A1L2JAX3-F1
#
_entry.id   AF-A0A1L2JAX3-F1
#
_cell.length_a   1.000
_cell.length_b   1.000
_cell.length_c   1.000
_cell.angle_alpha   90.00
_cell.angle_beta   90.00
_cell.angle_gamma   90.00
#
_symmetry.space_group_name_H-M   'P 1'
#
loop_
_entity.id
_entity.type
_entity.pdbx_description
1 polymer ?
#
loop_
_entity_poly.entity_id
_entity_poly.type
_entity_poly.pdbx_seq_one_letter_code
_entity_poly.pdbx_strand_id
1 'polypeptide(L)'
;HFCIVGCGYHAYTWPVAKQGGTDPGANVFGVDLAEQQPPETAAWYSPSMYNVVKQDGQDVNLVIMPDHDCEVNSGLGSVRGARMGETRYSTSRGSQMQRLTSPMVWRYGQMQPTSWDDALDLVARVTAAVIKEKGEDELFVSMFDHGGSAGGYENTWGTGKLYFGSMKVKNVRIHNRPAYNSEVHATRDMGVGELNNCYEDAELADTIMAVGTNPLETQSNYFLNHWIPNLRGTSLGKKQELMPNEVHEAGRIIIVDPRRTVTVNACEAEAGKENVLHLALNSGTDLALFNALFTYIADQGWVDADFIADSTAAEGKARPALYPARGEADGKPGHLTNFSGALDGCRVSIEEAVAITGLKVEDIVKAAEWIAKPKSDGSRRRTMIGYEKGLIWGND
;
A
#
# COMPACT_ATOMS: atom_id res chain seq x y z
N HIS A 1 -8.04 10.15 -1.86
CA HIS A 1 -9.30 9.60 -1.30
C HIS A 1 -9.29 8.09 -1.08
N PHE A 2 -8.57 7.29 -1.89
CA PHE A 2 -8.70 5.84 -1.89
C PHE A 2 -7.38 5.13 -1.50
N CYS A 3 -6.73 4.42 -2.43
CA CYS A 3 -5.57 3.58 -2.15
C CYS A 3 -4.28 4.36 -1.90
N ILE A 4 -3.25 3.61 -1.46
CA ILE A 4 -1.93 4.10 -1.06
C ILE A 4 -1.18 4.88 -2.16
N VAL A 5 -1.39 4.54 -3.44
CA VAL A 5 -0.63 5.11 -4.57
C VAL A 5 -0.67 6.63 -4.61
N GLY A 6 -1.78 7.26 -4.19
CA GLY A 6 -1.82 8.72 -4.07
C GLY A 6 -1.69 9.47 -5.40
N CYS A 7 -2.23 8.90 -6.50
CA CYS A 7 -2.19 9.53 -7.83
C CYS A 7 -2.67 10.99 -7.81
N GLY A 8 -1.99 11.84 -8.59
CA GLY A 8 -2.31 13.24 -8.79
C GLY A 8 -3.54 13.45 -9.67
N TYR A 9 -4.35 14.44 -9.31
CA TYR A 9 -5.55 14.85 -10.01
C TYR A 9 -5.74 16.36 -9.92
N HIS A 10 -6.38 16.95 -10.93
CA HIS A 10 -6.90 18.31 -10.88
C HIS A 10 -8.42 18.31 -10.77
N ALA A 11 -8.95 19.25 -9.99
CA ALA A 11 -10.37 19.52 -9.87
C ALA A 11 -10.69 20.87 -10.51
N TYR A 12 -11.32 20.84 -11.69
CA TYR A 12 -11.75 22.03 -12.41
C TYR A 12 -13.20 22.33 -12.03
N THR A 13 -13.46 23.54 -11.55
CA THR A 13 -14.82 24.01 -11.27
C THR A 13 -15.16 25.29 -12.00
N TRP A 14 -16.42 25.40 -12.42
CA TRP A 14 -16.94 26.61 -13.07
C TRP A 14 -18.45 26.76 -12.87
N PRO A 15 -19.01 27.98 -12.99
CA PRO A 15 -20.44 28.20 -12.77
C PRO A 15 -21.32 27.35 -13.71
N VAL A 16 -22.45 26.82 -13.20
CA VAL A 16 -23.37 25.96 -13.97
C VAL A 16 -23.88 26.61 -15.25
N ALA A 17 -24.07 27.93 -15.25
CA ALA A 17 -24.53 28.69 -16.42
C ALA A 17 -23.45 28.95 -17.48
N LYS A 18 -22.22 28.47 -17.29
CA LYS A 18 -21.09 28.63 -18.22
C LYS A 18 -20.59 27.27 -18.70
N GLN A 19 -20.01 27.26 -19.90
CA GLN A 19 -19.31 26.13 -20.48
C GLN A 19 -18.18 26.61 -21.41
N GLY A 20 -17.20 25.75 -21.65
CA GLY A 20 -16.22 25.96 -22.71
C GLY A 20 -16.80 25.71 -24.11
N GLY A 21 -15.99 25.94 -25.14
CA GLY A 21 -16.30 25.64 -26.54
C GLY A 21 -15.38 24.57 -27.12
N THR A 22 -15.63 24.19 -28.37
CA THR A 22 -14.80 23.23 -29.10
C THR A 22 -13.47 23.83 -29.55
N ASP A 23 -13.46 25.12 -29.90
CA ASP A 23 -12.28 25.80 -30.42
C ASP A 23 -11.14 25.85 -29.38
N PRO A 24 -9.85 25.78 -29.80
CA PRO A 24 -8.70 25.81 -28.90
C PRO A 24 -8.70 26.96 -27.89
N GLY A 25 -9.14 28.15 -28.29
CA GLY A 25 -9.19 29.33 -27.41
C GLY A 25 -10.33 29.33 -26.41
N ALA A 26 -11.22 28.34 -26.45
CA ALA A 26 -12.46 28.29 -25.66
C ALA A 26 -12.51 27.13 -24.65
N ASN A 27 -11.43 26.35 -24.49
CA ASN A 27 -11.33 25.27 -23.53
C ASN A 27 -9.99 25.25 -22.79
N VAL A 28 -9.93 24.55 -21.65
CA VAL A 28 -8.74 24.52 -20.77
C VAL A 28 -7.56 23.76 -21.36
N PHE A 29 -7.79 22.91 -22.36
CA PHE A 29 -6.77 22.08 -22.96
C PHE A 29 -6.02 22.79 -24.09
N GLY A 30 -6.58 23.85 -24.67
CA GLY A 30 -5.95 24.57 -25.78
C GLY A 30 -5.95 23.78 -27.10
N VAL A 31 -6.90 22.86 -27.30
CA VAL A 31 -6.98 21.99 -28.50
C VAL A 31 -8.35 22.07 -29.17
N ASP A 32 -8.47 21.60 -30.41
CA ASP A 32 -9.76 21.46 -31.10
C ASP A 32 -10.49 20.19 -30.61
N LEU A 33 -11.56 20.37 -29.86
CA LEU A 33 -12.39 19.28 -29.31
C LEU A 33 -13.48 18.80 -30.30
N ALA A 34 -13.60 19.41 -31.48
CA ALA A 34 -14.45 18.88 -32.55
C ALA A 34 -13.81 17.69 -33.27
N GLU A 35 -12.50 17.51 -33.12
CA GLU A 35 -11.74 16.39 -33.67
C GLU A 35 -11.65 15.22 -32.69
N GLN A 36 -11.58 14.00 -33.25
CA GLN A 36 -11.33 12.79 -32.46
C GLN A 36 -9.94 12.87 -31.84
N GLN A 37 -9.87 12.71 -30.52
CA GLN A 37 -8.61 12.75 -29.78
C GLN A 37 -7.85 11.42 -29.90
N PRO A 38 -6.49 11.45 -29.90
CA PRO A 38 -5.67 10.24 -29.93
C PRO A 38 -5.73 9.46 -28.61
N PRO A 39 -5.24 8.20 -28.58
CA PRO A 39 -5.07 7.46 -27.33
C PRO A 39 -4.24 8.24 -26.30
N GLU A 40 -4.56 8.06 -25.02
CA GLU A 40 -3.85 8.68 -23.88
C GLU A 40 -3.84 10.23 -23.90
N THR A 41 -4.79 10.85 -24.60
CA THR A 41 -4.96 12.31 -24.58
C THR A 41 -5.32 12.86 -23.20
N ALA A 42 -4.74 14.01 -22.85
CA ALA A 42 -5.14 14.80 -21.68
C ALA A 42 -6.46 15.57 -21.91
N ALA A 43 -6.87 15.75 -23.17
CA ALA A 43 -8.01 16.57 -23.57
C ALA A 43 -9.35 15.78 -23.56
N TRP A 44 -9.50 14.83 -22.64
CA TRP A 44 -10.71 14.04 -22.51
C TRP A 44 -10.97 13.62 -21.06
N TYR A 45 -12.23 13.47 -20.70
CA TYR A 45 -12.64 12.88 -19.43
C TYR A 45 -13.87 11.99 -19.60
N SER A 46 -13.95 10.95 -18.77
CA SER A 46 -15.11 10.07 -18.72
C SER A 46 -16.28 10.73 -17.97
N PRO A 47 -17.53 10.27 -18.20
CA PRO A 47 -18.69 10.76 -17.46
C PRO A 47 -18.55 10.66 -15.92
N SER A 48 -17.83 9.65 -15.43
CA SER A 48 -17.61 9.43 -14.00
C SER A 48 -16.70 10.48 -13.35
N MET A 49 -15.94 11.24 -14.15
CA MET A 49 -15.10 12.34 -13.69
C MET A 49 -15.90 13.64 -13.52
N TYR A 50 -17.09 13.75 -14.13
CA TYR A 50 -17.93 14.95 -14.10
C TYR A 50 -19.07 14.88 -13.06
N ASN A 51 -19.33 16.01 -12.39
CA ASN A 51 -20.50 16.19 -11.53
C ASN A 51 -20.88 17.68 -11.39
N VAL A 52 -21.97 17.96 -10.67
CA VAL A 52 -22.32 19.31 -10.21
C VAL A 52 -22.34 19.30 -8.69
N VAL A 53 -21.58 20.18 -8.04
CA VAL A 53 -21.43 20.19 -6.57
C VAL A 53 -21.67 21.58 -6.02
N LYS A 54 -21.87 21.67 -4.70
CA LYS A 54 -21.87 22.96 -4.01
C LYS A 54 -20.43 23.43 -3.77
N GLN A 55 -20.13 24.67 -4.19
CA GLN A 55 -18.93 25.42 -3.80
C GLN A 55 -19.38 26.82 -3.38
N ASP A 56 -19.02 27.24 -2.18
CA ASP A 56 -19.39 28.54 -1.61
C ASP A 56 -20.90 28.86 -1.69
N GLY A 57 -21.72 27.82 -1.45
CA GLY A 57 -23.18 27.89 -1.50
C GLY A 57 -23.80 27.83 -2.90
N GLN A 58 -23.01 27.91 -3.96
CA GLN A 58 -23.48 27.88 -5.36
C GLN A 58 -23.26 26.51 -5.99
N ASP A 59 -24.13 26.14 -6.93
CA ASP A 59 -23.86 24.97 -7.78
C ASP A 59 -22.78 25.32 -8.81
N VAL A 60 -21.76 24.47 -8.90
CA VAL A 60 -20.70 24.54 -9.91
C VAL A 60 -20.57 23.20 -10.62
N ASN A 61 -20.26 23.27 -11.91
CA ASN A 61 -19.74 22.12 -12.64
C ASN A 61 -18.39 21.72 -12.02
N LEU A 62 -18.11 20.43 -11.99
CA LEU A 62 -16.88 19.86 -11.47
C LEU A 62 -16.41 18.76 -12.41
N VAL A 63 -15.14 18.80 -12.79
CA VAL A 63 -14.44 17.65 -13.38
C VAL A 63 -13.20 17.35 -12.56
N ILE A 64 -13.05 16.09 -12.14
CA ILE A 64 -11.84 15.61 -11.46
C ILE A 64 -11.08 14.67 -12.42
N MET A 65 -9.99 15.15 -13.01
CA MET A 65 -9.20 14.42 -14.02
C MET A 65 -7.81 14.09 -13.50
N PRO A 66 -7.24 12.94 -13.88
CA PRO A 66 -5.87 12.60 -13.51
C PRO A 66 -4.89 13.62 -14.10
N ASP A 67 -3.85 13.91 -13.35
CA ASP A 67 -2.79 14.83 -13.75
C ASP A 67 -1.74 14.10 -14.59
N HIS A 68 -1.46 14.61 -15.80
CA HIS A 68 -0.46 14.07 -16.72
C HIS A 68 0.98 14.37 -16.29
N ASP A 69 1.19 15.46 -15.54
CA ASP A 69 2.51 15.90 -15.09
C ASP A 69 2.88 15.25 -13.74
N CYS A 70 1.95 14.53 -13.11
CA CYS A 70 2.21 13.85 -11.84
C CYS A 70 3.02 12.57 -12.06
N GLU A 71 4.27 12.56 -11.59
CA GLU A 71 5.23 11.44 -11.72
C GLU A 71 4.70 10.10 -11.16
N VAL A 72 3.75 10.14 -10.22
CA VAL A 72 3.15 8.95 -9.60
C VAL A 72 2.27 8.15 -10.56
N ASN A 73 1.59 8.82 -11.48
CA ASN A 73 0.60 8.17 -12.33
C ASN A 73 0.65 8.58 -13.80
N SER A 74 1.36 9.64 -14.16
CA SER A 74 1.57 10.08 -15.55
C SER A 74 0.25 10.13 -16.35
N GLY A 75 -0.81 10.69 -15.78
CA GLY A 75 -2.13 10.78 -16.40
C GLY A 75 -3.03 9.55 -16.22
N LEU A 76 -2.54 8.43 -15.66
CA LEU A 76 -3.36 7.26 -15.38
C LEU A 76 -4.38 7.54 -14.28
N GLY A 77 -5.62 7.10 -14.50
CA GLY A 77 -6.67 7.09 -13.50
C GLY A 77 -7.26 5.70 -13.29
N SER A 78 -7.06 5.11 -12.10
CA SER A 78 -7.70 3.82 -11.79
C SER A 78 -9.23 3.93 -11.80
N VAL A 79 -9.94 2.81 -11.95
CA VAL A 79 -11.42 2.75 -11.89
C VAL A 79 -12.01 3.35 -10.60
N ARG A 80 -11.23 3.40 -9.52
CA ARG A 80 -11.61 4.05 -8.25
C ARG A 80 -11.40 5.56 -8.30
N GLY A 81 -10.24 6.02 -8.76
CA GLY A 81 -9.89 7.45 -8.82
C GLY A 81 -10.69 8.20 -9.89
N ALA A 82 -10.87 7.60 -11.07
CA ALA A 82 -11.60 8.18 -12.20
C ALA A 82 -13.12 8.37 -11.96
N ARG A 83 -13.66 7.87 -10.83
CA ARG A 83 -15.05 8.10 -10.41
C ARG A 83 -15.18 9.03 -9.21
N MET A 84 -14.13 9.78 -8.86
CA MET A 84 -14.20 10.77 -7.78
C MET A 84 -15.27 11.83 -8.03
N GLY A 85 -15.46 12.26 -9.29
CA GLY A 85 -16.50 13.22 -9.67
C GLY A 85 -17.90 12.70 -9.36
N GLU A 86 -18.28 11.56 -9.95
CA GLU A 86 -19.59 10.93 -9.79
C GLU A 86 -19.91 10.53 -8.34
N THR A 87 -18.89 10.17 -7.56
CA THR A 87 -19.04 9.83 -6.14
C THR A 87 -19.01 11.05 -5.21
N ARG A 88 -19.08 12.28 -5.74
CA ARG A 88 -19.41 13.47 -4.94
C ARG A 88 -20.90 13.61 -4.71
N TYR A 89 -21.23 14.16 -3.55
CA TYR A 89 -22.60 14.52 -3.21
C TYR A 89 -23.12 15.61 -4.12
N SER A 90 -24.24 15.35 -4.79
CA SER A 90 -24.93 16.30 -5.65
C SER A 90 -26.43 16.21 -5.46
N THR A 91 -27.05 17.29 -5.01
CA THR A 91 -28.52 17.41 -5.04
C THR A 91 -29.02 17.60 -6.47
N SER A 92 -28.26 18.30 -7.31
CA SER A 92 -28.63 18.63 -8.69
C SER A 92 -28.59 17.43 -9.61
N ARG A 93 -27.70 16.46 -9.35
CA ARG A 93 -27.55 15.22 -10.11
C ARG A 93 -27.99 13.96 -9.36
N GLY A 94 -28.46 14.09 -8.11
CA GLY A 94 -28.95 12.98 -7.29
C GLY A 94 -27.89 11.97 -6.85
N SER A 95 -26.59 12.31 -6.90
CA SER A 95 -25.50 11.40 -6.52
C SER A 95 -25.18 11.45 -5.02
N GLN A 96 -24.94 10.27 -4.44
CA GLN A 96 -24.59 10.06 -3.03
C GLN A 96 -25.59 10.64 -2.01
N MET A 97 -26.90 10.61 -2.31
CA MET A 97 -27.95 11.11 -1.40
C MET A 97 -28.00 10.40 -0.03
N GLN A 98 -27.32 9.27 0.12
CA GLN A 98 -27.10 8.58 1.39
C GLN A 98 -26.16 9.30 2.37
N ARG A 99 -25.41 10.33 1.93
CA ARG A 99 -24.45 11.03 2.78
C ARG A 99 -25.16 11.73 3.94
N LEU A 100 -24.66 11.53 5.17
CA LEU A 100 -25.20 12.19 6.35
C LEU A 100 -25.11 13.72 6.21
N THR A 101 -26.22 14.41 6.49
CA THR A 101 -26.34 15.88 6.40
C THR A 101 -26.63 16.54 7.75
N SER A 102 -27.08 15.78 8.75
CA SER A 102 -27.43 16.26 10.08
C SER A 102 -26.94 15.27 11.14
N PRO A 103 -26.58 15.73 12.35
CA PRO A 103 -26.47 14.88 13.52
C PRO A 103 -27.77 14.09 13.74
N MET A 104 -27.66 12.84 14.17
CA MET A 104 -28.78 11.95 14.41
C MET A 104 -28.71 11.39 15.84
N VAL A 105 -29.83 11.46 16.57
CA VAL A 105 -29.93 10.92 17.94
C VAL A 105 -31.07 9.91 17.99
N TRP A 106 -30.85 8.78 18.68
CA TRP A 106 -31.89 7.79 18.94
C TRP A 106 -32.84 8.31 20.03
N ARG A 107 -34.08 8.64 19.64
CA ARG A 107 -35.15 9.10 20.54
C ARG A 107 -36.51 8.88 19.91
N TYR A 108 -37.56 8.83 20.74
CA TYR A 108 -38.94 8.64 20.28
C TYR A 108 -39.14 7.39 19.39
N GLY A 109 -38.33 6.34 19.61
CA GLY A 109 -38.41 5.06 18.90
C GLY A 109 -37.61 4.96 17.60
N GLN A 110 -36.85 5.99 17.19
CA GLN A 110 -36.05 5.96 15.95
C GLN A 110 -34.88 6.95 15.96
N MET A 111 -34.02 6.90 14.94
CA MET A 111 -33.01 7.95 14.72
C MET A 111 -33.70 9.23 14.24
N GLN A 112 -33.44 10.35 14.91
CA GLN A 112 -34.03 11.65 14.59
C GLN A 112 -32.95 12.71 14.35
N PRO A 113 -33.08 13.54 13.31
CA PRO A 113 -32.15 14.63 13.08
C PRO A 113 -32.24 15.65 14.22
N THR A 114 -31.12 16.28 14.54
CA THR A 114 -31.05 17.33 15.56
C THR A 114 -29.91 18.32 15.29
N SER A 115 -29.78 19.35 16.12
CA SER A 115 -28.72 20.34 16.05
C SER A 115 -27.38 19.78 16.53
N TRP A 116 -26.27 20.43 16.14
CA TRP A 116 -24.95 20.08 16.66
C TRP A 116 -24.85 20.24 18.18
N ASP A 117 -25.42 21.31 18.73
CA ASP A 117 -25.40 21.58 20.17
C ASP A 117 -26.11 20.47 20.96
N ASP A 118 -27.29 20.03 20.52
CA ASP A 118 -28.03 18.94 21.17
C ASP A 118 -27.28 17.60 21.10
N ALA A 119 -26.76 17.25 19.91
CA ALA A 119 -26.03 16.00 19.73
C ALA A 119 -24.72 15.96 20.54
N LEU A 120 -23.95 17.06 20.52
CA LEU A 120 -22.68 17.15 21.23
C LEU A 120 -22.86 17.24 22.74
N ASP A 121 -23.87 17.97 23.24
CA ASP A 121 -24.19 18.02 24.67
C ASP A 121 -24.54 16.63 25.21
N LEU A 122 -25.37 15.87 24.48
CA LEU A 122 -25.70 14.49 24.85
C LEU A 122 -24.46 13.59 24.91
N VAL A 123 -23.63 13.59 23.86
CA VAL A 123 -22.40 12.79 23.82
C VAL A 123 -21.46 13.18 24.97
N ALA A 124 -21.21 14.48 25.16
CA ALA A 124 -20.31 14.96 26.20
C ALA A 124 -20.79 14.59 27.60
N ARG A 125 -22.09 14.74 27.91
CA ARG A 125 -22.64 14.41 29.23
C ARG A 125 -22.54 12.93 29.52
N VAL A 126 -22.92 12.06 28.58
CA VAL A 126 -22.86 10.61 28.77
C VAL A 126 -21.41 10.16 28.93
N THR A 127 -20.53 10.57 28.03
CA THR A 127 -19.11 10.20 28.07
C THR A 127 -18.44 10.69 29.36
N ALA A 128 -18.67 11.95 29.76
CA ALA A 128 -18.11 12.50 31.00
C ALA A 128 -18.64 11.81 32.25
N ALA A 129 -19.94 11.47 32.29
CA ALA A 129 -20.52 10.72 33.42
C ALA A 129 -19.89 9.33 33.54
N VAL A 130 -19.78 8.57 32.45
CA VAL A 130 -19.14 7.25 32.42
C VAL A 130 -17.69 7.33 32.89
N ILE A 131 -16.91 8.28 32.36
CA ILE A 131 -15.50 8.46 32.75
C ILE A 131 -15.39 8.84 34.23
N LYS A 132 -16.25 9.74 34.72
CA LYS A 132 -16.22 10.19 36.13
C LYS A 132 -16.56 9.05 37.09
N GLU A 133 -17.52 8.20 36.74
CA GLU A 133 -18.00 7.13 37.62
C GLU A 133 -17.15 5.87 37.55
N LYS A 134 -16.61 5.53 36.37
CA LYS A 134 -15.96 4.24 36.12
C LYS A 134 -14.53 4.32 35.59
N GLY A 135 -14.04 5.52 35.28
CA GLY A 135 -12.72 5.74 34.68
C GLY A 135 -12.72 5.66 33.16
N GLU A 136 -11.60 6.08 32.55
CA GLU A 136 -11.45 6.13 31.08
C GLU A 136 -11.39 4.75 30.42
N ASP A 137 -11.16 3.68 31.18
CA ASP A 137 -11.13 2.31 30.67
C ASP A 137 -12.52 1.85 30.18
N GLU A 138 -13.60 2.47 30.64
CA GLU A 138 -14.96 2.19 30.14
C GLU A 138 -15.32 2.97 28.87
N LEU A 139 -14.42 3.83 28.37
CA LEU A 139 -14.55 4.46 27.07
C LEU A 139 -13.85 3.61 26.00
N PHE A 140 -14.64 3.12 25.05
CA PHE A 140 -14.15 2.34 23.91
C PHE A 140 -14.12 3.20 22.65
N VAL A 141 -12.98 3.19 21.96
CA VAL A 141 -12.78 3.99 20.75
C VAL A 141 -12.38 3.08 19.58
N SER A 142 -13.05 3.26 18.44
CA SER A 142 -12.61 2.71 17.15
C SER A 142 -12.38 3.88 16.21
N MET A 143 -11.16 4.04 15.70
CA MET A 143 -10.82 5.19 14.86
C MET A 143 -9.91 4.82 13.68
N PHE A 144 -9.89 5.70 12.69
CA PHE A 144 -8.93 5.65 11.60
C PHE A 144 -7.55 6.11 12.09
N ASP A 145 -6.50 5.55 11.49
CA ASP A 145 -5.09 5.98 11.64
C ASP A 145 -4.42 6.19 10.28
N HIS A 146 -5.18 6.04 9.19
CA HIS A 146 -4.68 6.11 7.82
C HIS A 146 -4.70 7.54 7.25
N GLY A 147 -4.07 7.73 6.08
CA GLY A 147 -4.11 8.96 5.30
C GLY A 147 -5.38 9.10 4.42
N GLY A 148 -5.40 10.07 3.51
CA GLY A 148 -6.45 10.18 2.49
C GLY A 148 -7.83 10.58 3.03
N SER A 149 -8.90 10.10 2.38
CA SER A 149 -10.28 10.48 2.75
C SER A 149 -10.64 9.90 4.11
N ALA A 150 -11.33 10.69 4.96
CA ALA A 150 -11.71 10.29 6.32
C ALA A 150 -10.51 9.94 7.24
N GLY A 151 -9.29 10.35 6.85
CA GLY A 151 -8.06 10.25 7.62
C GLY A 151 -7.20 11.47 7.38
N GLY A 152 -5.88 11.30 7.31
CA GLY A 152 -4.94 12.40 7.06
C GLY A 152 -4.51 13.12 8.35
N TYR A 153 -3.44 13.91 8.25
CA TYR A 153 -2.75 14.49 9.41
C TYR A 153 -3.66 15.31 10.31
N GLU A 154 -4.54 16.13 9.75
CA GLU A 154 -5.43 17.00 10.50
C GLU A 154 -6.42 16.19 11.34
N ASN A 155 -7.01 15.15 10.74
CA ASN A 155 -8.03 14.33 11.39
C ASN A 155 -7.42 13.39 12.42
N THR A 156 -6.27 12.75 12.11
CA THR A 156 -5.59 11.86 13.06
C THR A 156 -4.98 12.65 14.21
N TRP A 157 -4.53 13.88 13.97
CA TRP A 157 -4.13 14.79 15.04
C TRP A 157 -5.33 15.19 15.90
N GLY A 158 -6.48 15.53 15.31
CA GLY A 158 -7.68 15.90 16.05
C GLY A 158 -8.16 14.78 16.98
N THR A 159 -8.32 13.56 16.47
CA THR A 159 -8.75 12.40 17.27
C THR A 159 -7.68 11.95 18.26
N GLY A 160 -6.41 11.91 17.84
CA GLY A 160 -5.29 11.56 18.71
C GLY A 160 -5.11 12.55 19.86
N LYS A 161 -5.23 13.85 19.59
CA LYS A 161 -5.16 14.88 20.64
C LYS A 161 -6.33 14.77 21.61
N LEU A 162 -7.54 14.43 21.15
CA LEU A 162 -8.68 14.19 22.03
C LEU A 162 -8.43 12.98 22.96
N TYR A 163 -8.12 11.81 22.40
CA TYR A 163 -8.09 10.56 23.17
C TYR A 163 -6.77 10.27 23.88
N PHE A 164 -5.65 10.85 23.43
CA PHE A 164 -4.31 10.65 24.03
C PHE A 164 -3.69 11.92 24.60
N GLY A 165 -4.05 13.08 24.06
CA GLY A 165 -3.62 14.37 24.59
C GLY A 165 -4.43 14.75 25.83
N SER A 166 -5.72 15.04 25.64
CA SER A 166 -6.66 15.42 26.69
C SER A 166 -7.02 14.27 27.63
N MET A 167 -7.04 13.05 27.10
CA MET A 167 -7.35 11.80 27.82
C MET A 167 -6.17 10.83 27.76
N LYS A 168 -6.30 9.65 28.34
CA LYS A 168 -5.32 8.53 28.30
C LYS A 168 -6.02 7.21 27.99
N VAL A 169 -6.87 7.21 26.95
CA VAL A 169 -7.70 6.06 26.58
C VAL A 169 -6.82 4.87 26.17
N LYS A 170 -6.94 3.75 26.90
CA LYS A 170 -6.26 2.48 26.57
C LYS A 170 -7.09 1.58 25.65
N ASN A 171 -8.41 1.54 25.85
CA ASN A 171 -9.33 0.66 25.12
C ASN A 171 -9.70 1.24 23.77
N VAL A 172 -8.67 1.46 22.95
CA VAL A 172 -8.78 1.98 21.59
C VAL A 172 -8.30 0.93 20.60
N ARG A 173 -8.99 0.85 19.46
CA ARG A 173 -8.61 0.02 18.33
C ARG A 173 -8.54 0.86 17.06
N ILE A 174 -7.90 0.28 16.05
CA ILE A 174 -7.80 0.89 14.73
C ILE A 174 -8.85 0.30 13.78
N HIS A 175 -9.15 1.03 12.72
CA HIS A 175 -10.16 0.69 11.71
C HIS A 175 -10.02 -0.73 11.14
N ASN A 176 -8.80 -1.24 10.95
CA ASN A 176 -8.54 -2.54 10.33
C ASN A 176 -8.01 -3.62 11.28
N ARG A 177 -7.77 -3.29 12.55
CA ARG A 177 -7.20 -4.23 13.53
C ARG A 177 -7.75 -3.99 14.93
N PRO A 178 -7.98 -5.05 15.72
CA PRO A 178 -8.80 -4.95 16.93
C PRO A 178 -8.09 -4.36 18.17
N ALA A 179 -6.89 -3.79 18.01
CA ALA A 179 -6.11 -3.17 19.07
C ALA A 179 -5.34 -1.95 18.55
N TYR A 180 -4.69 -1.21 19.45
CA TYR A 180 -3.79 -0.10 19.11
C TYR A 180 -2.36 -0.59 18.92
N ASN A 181 -2.14 -1.33 17.84
CA ASN A 181 -0.85 -1.92 17.48
C ASN A 181 -0.38 -1.46 16.09
N SER A 182 0.85 -1.81 15.72
CA SER A 182 1.35 -1.68 14.34
C SER A 182 1.01 -2.94 13.56
N GLU A 183 0.80 -2.79 12.24
CA GLU A 183 0.70 -3.93 11.32
C GLU A 183 2.03 -4.66 11.15
N VAL A 184 3.14 -3.96 11.39
CA VAL A 184 4.48 -4.38 10.97
C VAL A 184 5.50 -4.19 12.10
N HIS A 185 5.17 -4.67 13.30
CA HIS A 185 6.07 -4.56 14.46
C HIS A 185 7.48 -5.08 14.16
N ALA A 186 7.59 -6.25 13.50
CA ALA A 186 8.88 -6.90 13.26
C ALA A 186 9.88 -6.00 12.50
N THR A 187 9.51 -5.45 11.34
CA THR A 187 10.42 -4.61 10.55
C THR A 187 10.81 -3.33 11.29
N ARG A 188 9.88 -2.75 12.08
CA ARG A 188 10.15 -1.57 12.91
C ARG A 188 11.09 -1.89 14.08
N ASP A 189 10.91 -3.02 14.74
CA ASP A 189 11.77 -3.50 15.82
C ASP A 189 13.18 -3.84 15.29
N MET A 190 13.28 -4.27 14.03
CA MET A 190 14.56 -4.43 13.30
C MET A 190 15.21 -3.10 12.89
N GLY A 191 14.52 -1.96 13.07
CA GLY A 191 15.03 -0.64 12.71
C GLY A 191 14.75 -0.20 11.27
N VAL A 192 13.92 -0.93 10.53
CA VAL A 192 13.58 -0.65 9.12
C VAL A 192 12.13 -0.19 9.02
N GLY A 193 11.90 1.11 8.85
CA GLY A 193 10.56 1.63 8.59
C GLY A 193 9.99 1.04 7.29
N GLU A 194 8.70 0.70 7.26
CA GLU A 194 8.12 -0.12 6.17
C GLU A 194 7.97 0.59 4.81
N LEU A 195 8.07 1.92 4.77
CA LEU A 195 8.06 2.73 3.55
C LEU A 195 9.42 3.42 3.37
N ASN A 196 10.45 2.62 3.08
CA ASN A 196 11.86 3.05 3.07
C ASN A 196 12.45 3.30 1.67
N ASN A 197 11.69 3.06 0.61
CA ASN A 197 12.14 3.20 -0.77
C ASN A 197 11.28 4.22 -1.55
N CYS A 198 11.51 4.35 -2.85
CA CYS A 198 10.69 5.16 -3.74
C CYS A 198 10.07 4.32 -4.87
N TYR A 199 9.10 4.88 -5.61
CA TYR A 199 8.44 4.16 -6.71
C TYR A 199 9.37 3.91 -7.90
N GLU A 200 10.36 4.79 -8.09
CA GLU A 200 11.38 4.61 -9.12
C GLU A 200 12.20 3.33 -8.89
N ASP A 201 12.37 2.86 -7.65
CA ASP A 201 13.09 1.60 -7.38
C ASP A 201 12.40 0.39 -8.05
N ALA A 202 11.08 0.43 -8.25
CA ALA A 202 10.38 -0.60 -9.01
C ALA A 202 10.73 -0.58 -10.51
N GLU A 203 11.09 0.58 -11.06
CA GLU A 203 11.58 0.71 -12.43
C GLU A 203 13.01 0.19 -12.57
N LEU A 204 13.81 0.30 -11.49
CA LEU A 204 15.25 0.07 -11.50
C LEU A 204 15.68 -1.32 -11.03
N ALA A 205 14.85 -2.04 -10.27
CA ALA A 205 15.20 -3.36 -9.75
C ALA A 205 15.51 -4.38 -10.87
N ASP A 206 16.47 -5.28 -10.64
CA ASP A 206 16.67 -6.47 -11.47
C ASP A 206 15.54 -7.48 -11.22
N THR A 207 15.05 -7.56 -9.99
CA THR A 207 13.97 -8.45 -9.59
C THR A 207 13.01 -7.75 -8.62
N ILE A 208 11.72 -7.89 -8.88
CA ILE A 208 10.67 -7.51 -7.93
C ILE A 208 10.20 -8.79 -7.24
N MET A 209 10.21 -8.84 -5.92
CA MET A 209 9.56 -9.89 -5.15
C MET A 209 8.28 -9.31 -4.54
N ALA A 210 7.13 -9.76 -5.04
CA ALA A 210 5.81 -9.31 -4.65
C ALA A 210 5.14 -10.36 -3.76
N VAL A 211 4.97 -10.06 -2.48
CA VAL A 211 4.52 -11.02 -1.46
C VAL A 211 3.13 -10.66 -0.94
N GLY A 212 2.18 -11.59 -1.06
CA GLY A 212 0.83 -11.40 -0.52
C GLY A 212 0.13 -10.15 -1.05
N THR A 213 0.40 -9.79 -2.30
CA THR A 213 -0.10 -8.56 -2.92
C THR A 213 -0.65 -8.83 -4.33
N ASN A 214 -1.70 -8.09 -4.71
CA ASN A 214 -2.32 -8.16 -6.03
C ASN A 214 -2.30 -6.76 -6.70
N PRO A 215 -1.10 -6.22 -6.98
CA PRO A 215 -0.88 -4.81 -7.23
C PRO A 215 -1.59 -4.25 -8.46
N LEU A 216 -1.90 -5.06 -9.48
CA LEU A 216 -2.76 -4.60 -10.57
C LEU A 216 -4.15 -4.17 -10.06
N GLU A 217 -4.71 -4.88 -9.09
CA GLU A 217 -6.01 -4.54 -8.50
C GLU A 217 -5.89 -3.60 -7.31
N THR A 218 -4.86 -3.71 -6.48
CA THR A 218 -4.78 -3.03 -5.17
C THR A 218 -3.85 -1.81 -5.13
N GLN A 219 -2.87 -1.73 -6.03
CA GLN A 219 -1.91 -0.62 -6.18
C GLN A 219 -1.78 -0.22 -7.67
N SER A 220 -2.91 -0.21 -8.37
CA SER A 220 -2.98 -0.29 -9.83
C SER A 220 -2.02 0.62 -10.58
N ASN A 221 -1.97 1.91 -10.25
CA ASN A 221 -1.14 2.84 -11.03
C ASN A 221 0.33 2.80 -10.62
N TYR A 222 0.67 2.34 -9.41
CA TYR A 222 2.08 2.05 -9.08
C TYR A 222 2.58 0.89 -9.95
N PHE A 223 1.76 -0.18 -10.03
CA PHE A 223 2.05 -1.32 -10.89
C PHE A 223 2.15 -0.92 -12.37
N LEU A 224 1.13 -0.25 -12.91
CA LEU A 224 1.07 0.10 -14.34
C LEU A 224 2.12 1.13 -14.75
N ASN A 225 2.42 2.12 -13.90
CA ASN A 225 3.32 3.23 -14.26
C ASN A 225 4.79 2.96 -13.93
N HIS A 226 5.11 2.06 -12.99
CA HIS A 226 6.49 1.86 -12.53
C HIS A 226 6.97 0.40 -12.65
N TRP A 227 6.12 -0.60 -12.37
CA TRP A 227 6.54 -2.01 -12.45
C TRP A 227 6.53 -2.50 -13.90
N ILE A 228 5.45 -2.21 -14.62
CA ILE A 228 5.29 -2.62 -16.02
C ILE A 228 6.42 -2.08 -16.93
N PRO A 229 6.87 -0.81 -16.81
CA PRO A 229 8.04 -0.35 -17.55
C PRO A 229 9.32 -1.18 -17.33
N ASN A 230 9.54 -1.66 -16.10
CA ASN A 230 10.67 -2.54 -15.79
C ASN A 230 10.53 -3.90 -16.48
N LEU A 231 9.36 -4.51 -16.33
CA LEU A 231 9.05 -5.82 -16.90
C LEU A 231 9.10 -5.83 -18.43
N ARG A 232 8.64 -4.75 -19.08
CA ARG A 232 8.75 -4.55 -20.53
C ARG A 232 10.16 -4.22 -21.00
N GLY A 233 11.07 -3.87 -20.08
CA GLY A 233 12.41 -3.38 -20.39
C GLY A 233 12.47 -1.93 -20.88
N THR A 234 11.38 -1.16 -20.80
CA THR A 234 11.39 0.25 -21.21
C THR A 234 12.15 1.16 -20.23
N SER A 235 12.41 0.70 -19.00
CA SER A 235 13.28 1.40 -18.05
C SER A 235 14.79 1.10 -18.22
N LEU A 236 15.19 0.26 -19.19
CA LEU A 236 16.59 -0.13 -19.38
C LEU A 236 17.55 1.05 -19.58
N GLY A 237 17.14 2.04 -20.38
CA GLY A 237 17.97 3.24 -20.60
C GLY A 237 18.23 4.00 -19.30
N LYS A 238 17.19 4.10 -18.46
CA LYS A 238 17.28 4.74 -17.13
C LYS A 238 18.19 3.96 -16.18
N LYS A 239 18.13 2.62 -16.19
CA LYS A 239 19.06 1.78 -15.42
C LYS A 239 20.51 1.99 -15.85
N GLN A 240 20.77 2.02 -17.16
CA GLN A 240 22.11 2.24 -17.72
C GLN A 240 22.64 3.63 -17.39
N GLU A 241 21.79 4.65 -17.41
CA GLU A 241 22.16 6.03 -17.06
C GLU A 241 22.51 6.18 -15.58
N LEU A 242 21.66 5.68 -14.68
CA LEU A 242 21.81 5.85 -13.24
C LEU A 242 22.82 4.87 -12.62
N MET A 243 23.03 3.72 -13.25
CA MET A 243 23.90 2.64 -12.76
C MET A 243 24.78 2.09 -13.90
N PRO A 244 25.68 2.90 -14.47
CA PRO A 244 26.41 2.55 -15.70
C PRO A 244 27.46 1.45 -15.53
N ASN A 245 27.88 1.18 -14.29
CA ASN A 245 28.98 0.24 -13.98
C ASN A 245 28.49 -1.18 -13.65
N GLU A 246 27.26 -1.52 -14.05
CA GLU A 246 26.71 -2.86 -13.88
C GLU A 246 25.84 -3.25 -15.08
N VAL A 247 25.73 -4.56 -15.33
CA VAL A 247 24.88 -5.13 -16.38
C VAL A 247 23.41 -5.03 -16.00
N HIS A 248 22.56 -4.69 -16.98
CA HIS A 248 21.12 -4.58 -16.82
C HIS A 248 20.36 -5.41 -17.85
N GLU A 249 19.30 -6.06 -17.38
CA GLU A 249 18.31 -6.77 -18.19
C GLU A 249 16.90 -6.24 -17.86
N ALA A 250 15.92 -6.62 -18.68
CA ALA A 250 14.51 -6.40 -18.34
C ALA A 250 14.21 -7.05 -16.98
N GLY A 251 13.37 -6.40 -16.18
CA GLY A 251 13.06 -6.85 -14.83
C GLY A 251 12.40 -8.23 -14.82
N ARG A 252 12.72 -9.03 -13.81
CA ARG A 252 12.00 -10.25 -13.49
C ARG A 252 11.09 -10.03 -12.28
N ILE A 253 10.09 -10.89 -12.11
CA ILE A 253 9.20 -10.82 -10.95
C ILE A 253 8.93 -12.18 -10.33
N ILE A 254 9.07 -12.25 -9.01
CA ILE A 254 8.64 -13.35 -8.17
C ILE A 254 7.34 -12.92 -7.51
N ILE A 255 6.30 -13.75 -7.59
CA ILE A 255 5.01 -13.48 -6.96
C ILE A 255 4.75 -14.60 -5.96
N VAL A 256 4.71 -14.27 -4.67
CA VAL A 256 4.39 -15.19 -3.57
C VAL A 256 2.92 -14.98 -3.20
N ASP A 257 2.06 -15.84 -3.74
CA ASP A 257 0.61 -15.78 -3.52
C ASP A 257 0.02 -17.18 -3.74
N PRO A 258 -0.71 -17.77 -2.77
CA PRO A 258 -1.40 -19.04 -2.96
C PRO A 258 -2.36 -19.05 -4.16
N ARG A 259 -2.88 -17.88 -4.55
CA ARG A 259 -3.82 -17.69 -5.65
C ARG A 259 -3.12 -17.14 -6.88
N ARG A 260 -3.41 -17.71 -8.05
CA ARG A 260 -3.09 -17.06 -9.33
C ARG A 260 -4.04 -15.89 -9.57
N THR A 261 -3.51 -14.67 -9.59
CA THR A 261 -4.27 -13.43 -9.75
C THR A 261 -4.15 -12.83 -11.16
N VAL A 262 -4.94 -11.79 -11.44
CA VAL A 262 -4.77 -10.99 -12.66
C VAL A 262 -3.42 -10.27 -12.70
N THR A 263 -2.79 -10.00 -11.55
CA THR A 263 -1.41 -9.50 -11.51
C THR A 263 -0.46 -10.52 -12.12
N VAL A 264 -0.54 -11.80 -11.73
CA VAL A 264 0.30 -12.87 -12.31
C VAL A 264 0.11 -12.92 -13.82
N ASN A 265 -1.14 -12.91 -14.27
CA ASN A 265 -1.46 -12.95 -15.69
C ASN A 265 -0.89 -11.74 -16.45
N ALA A 266 -1.02 -10.52 -15.90
CA ALA A 266 -0.48 -9.32 -16.52
C ALA A 266 1.05 -9.36 -16.58
N CYS A 267 1.72 -9.81 -15.52
CA CYS A 267 3.18 -9.96 -15.52
C CYS A 267 3.63 -10.94 -16.61
N GLU A 268 2.95 -12.07 -16.78
CA GLU A 268 3.30 -13.04 -17.83
C GLU A 268 3.11 -12.48 -19.24
N ALA A 269 2.08 -11.66 -19.44
CA ALA A 269 1.82 -11.00 -20.72
C ALA A 269 2.86 -9.93 -21.07
N GLU A 270 3.41 -9.26 -20.05
CA GLU A 270 4.24 -8.07 -20.21
C GLU A 270 5.75 -8.37 -20.12
N ALA A 271 6.14 -9.36 -19.30
CA ALA A 271 7.53 -9.78 -19.10
C ALA A 271 7.90 -11.06 -19.86
N GLY A 272 6.90 -11.83 -20.32
CA GLY A 272 7.07 -13.23 -20.73
C GLY A 272 7.05 -14.19 -19.53
N LYS A 273 6.55 -15.42 -19.74
CA LYS A 273 6.39 -16.42 -18.67
C LYS A 273 7.72 -16.84 -18.03
N GLU A 274 8.81 -16.76 -18.78
CA GLU A 274 10.16 -17.09 -18.35
C GLU A 274 10.71 -16.11 -17.31
N ASN A 275 10.22 -14.86 -17.30
CA ASN A 275 10.59 -13.79 -16.38
C ASN A 275 9.60 -13.60 -15.22
N VAL A 276 8.61 -14.49 -15.11
CA VAL A 276 7.65 -14.54 -14.00
C VAL A 276 7.77 -15.86 -13.26
N LEU A 277 7.98 -15.78 -11.94
CA LEU A 277 7.97 -16.93 -11.05
C LEU A 277 6.82 -16.78 -10.06
N HIS A 278 5.70 -17.43 -10.36
CA HIS A 278 4.57 -17.50 -9.43
C HIS A 278 4.78 -18.67 -8.45
N LEU A 279 5.13 -18.34 -7.21
CA LEU A 279 5.22 -19.29 -6.11
C LEU A 279 3.83 -19.45 -5.48
N ALA A 280 3.07 -20.40 -6.01
CA ALA A 280 1.73 -20.77 -5.52
C ALA A 280 1.81 -21.67 -4.28
N LEU A 281 2.33 -21.12 -3.18
CA LEU A 281 2.51 -21.82 -1.91
C LEU A 281 1.18 -22.12 -1.20
N ASN A 282 1.20 -23.10 -0.30
CA ASN A 282 0.14 -23.35 0.66
C ASN A 282 -0.11 -22.09 1.52
N SER A 283 -1.37 -21.78 1.81
CA SER A 283 -1.73 -20.60 2.61
C SER A 283 -1.05 -20.60 3.99
N GLY A 284 -0.39 -19.49 4.35
CA GLY A 284 0.23 -19.33 5.67
C GLY A 284 1.54 -20.09 5.85
N THR A 285 2.32 -20.24 4.77
CA THR A 285 3.60 -20.95 4.76
C THR A 285 4.78 -20.08 4.30
N ASP A 286 4.57 -18.77 4.21
CA ASP A 286 5.52 -17.75 3.77
C ASP A 286 6.81 -17.78 4.60
N LEU A 287 6.72 -17.90 5.93
CA LEU A 287 7.88 -17.98 6.81
C LEU A 287 8.81 -19.16 6.46
N ALA A 288 8.26 -20.32 6.10
CA ALA A 288 9.06 -21.48 5.71
C ALA A 288 9.79 -21.23 4.38
N LEU A 289 9.13 -20.57 3.42
CA LEU A 289 9.76 -20.13 2.18
C LEU A 289 10.91 -19.15 2.45
N PHE A 290 10.67 -18.10 3.24
CA PHE A 290 11.70 -17.07 3.50
C PHE A 290 12.88 -17.63 4.28
N ASN A 291 12.65 -18.52 5.24
CA ASN A 291 13.71 -19.21 5.98
C ASN A 291 14.59 -20.06 5.06
N ALA A 292 14.00 -20.80 4.12
CA ALA A 292 14.77 -21.57 3.14
C ALA A 292 15.52 -20.68 2.13
N LEU A 293 14.89 -19.61 1.64
CA LEU A 293 15.55 -18.62 0.77
C LEU A 293 16.74 -17.98 1.49
N PHE A 294 16.55 -17.54 2.73
CA PHE A 294 17.62 -16.94 3.54
C PHE A 294 18.77 -17.92 3.78
N THR A 295 18.45 -19.16 4.18
CA THR A 295 19.44 -20.23 4.39
C THR A 295 20.25 -20.48 3.13
N TYR A 296 19.58 -20.66 1.99
CA TYR A 296 20.23 -20.96 0.73
C TYR A 296 21.11 -19.80 0.24
N ILE A 297 20.59 -18.57 0.25
CA ILE A 297 21.33 -17.36 -0.16
C ILE A 297 22.59 -17.18 0.68
N ALA A 298 22.48 -17.36 2.01
CA ALA A 298 23.61 -17.23 2.92
C ALA A 298 24.65 -18.34 2.71
N ASP A 299 24.23 -19.59 2.54
CA ASP A 299 25.12 -20.72 2.29
C ASP A 299 25.85 -20.60 0.93
N GLN A 300 25.24 -19.93 -0.06
CA GLN A 300 25.90 -19.58 -1.34
C GLN A 300 26.84 -18.36 -1.24
N GLY A 301 26.82 -17.62 -0.13
CA GLY A 301 27.57 -16.37 0.04
C GLY A 301 27.04 -15.22 -0.82
N TRP A 302 25.78 -15.26 -1.27
CA TRP A 302 25.16 -14.21 -2.08
C TRP A 302 24.62 -13.08 -1.20
N VAL A 303 25.49 -12.52 -0.37
CA VAL A 303 25.16 -11.50 0.61
C VAL A 303 26.07 -10.28 0.45
N ASP A 304 25.57 -9.12 0.87
CA ASP A 304 26.38 -7.91 0.95
C ASP A 304 27.13 -7.89 2.30
N ALA A 305 28.35 -8.44 2.29
CA ALA A 305 29.14 -8.62 3.51
C ALA A 305 29.54 -7.29 4.16
N ASP A 306 29.84 -6.28 3.36
CA ASP A 306 30.22 -4.95 3.84
C ASP A 306 29.02 -4.28 4.52
N PHE A 307 27.84 -4.34 3.89
CA PHE A 307 26.60 -3.84 4.52
C PHE A 307 26.28 -4.57 5.83
N ILE A 308 26.43 -5.90 5.87
CA ILE A 308 26.22 -6.68 7.10
C ILE A 308 27.17 -6.21 8.21
N ALA A 309 28.45 -6.02 7.90
CA ALA A 309 29.45 -5.59 8.87
C ALA A 309 29.21 -4.16 9.38
N ASP A 310 28.84 -3.25 8.48
CA ASP A 310 28.78 -1.81 8.78
C ASP A 310 27.41 -1.34 9.30
N SER A 311 26.34 -2.03 8.95
CA SER A 311 24.96 -1.53 9.14
C SER A 311 24.02 -2.51 9.84
N THR A 312 24.51 -3.65 10.33
CA THR A 312 23.70 -4.60 11.13
C THR A 312 24.31 -4.83 12.51
N ALA A 313 23.54 -5.43 13.42
CA ALA A 313 24.04 -5.73 14.75
C ALA A 313 25.23 -6.69 14.67
N ALA A 314 26.38 -6.31 15.21
CA ALA A 314 27.57 -7.16 15.26
C ALA A 314 27.41 -8.30 16.28
N GLU A 315 26.82 -8.01 17.44
CA GLU A 315 26.66 -8.95 18.54
C GLU A 315 25.24 -9.56 18.56
N GLY A 316 25.19 -10.89 18.64
CA GLY A 316 23.95 -11.63 18.85
C GLY A 316 23.57 -11.70 20.33
N LYS A 317 22.30 -11.99 20.60
CA LYS A 317 21.78 -12.24 21.95
C LYS A 317 21.49 -13.73 22.13
N ALA A 318 21.61 -14.22 23.37
CA ALA A 318 21.17 -15.57 23.70
C ALA A 318 19.66 -15.72 23.42
N ARG A 319 19.27 -16.86 22.85
CA ARG A 319 17.86 -17.15 22.58
C ARG A 319 17.07 -17.21 23.90
N PRO A 320 15.80 -16.77 23.93
CA PRO A 320 14.97 -16.85 25.12
C PRO A 320 14.69 -18.31 25.50
N ALA A 321 14.38 -18.55 26.78
CA ALA A 321 14.24 -19.89 27.34
C ALA A 321 13.15 -20.76 26.69
N LEU A 322 12.14 -20.16 26.05
CA LEU A 322 11.01 -20.85 25.43
C LEU A 322 11.15 -20.98 23.90
N TYR A 323 12.30 -20.58 23.34
CA TYR A 323 12.56 -20.65 21.91
C TYR A 323 12.72 -22.13 21.45
N PRO A 324 12.20 -22.52 20.26
CA PRO A 324 11.57 -21.70 19.23
C PRO A 324 10.06 -21.52 19.36
N ALA A 325 9.40 -22.19 20.31
CA ALA A 325 7.94 -22.20 20.39
C ALA A 325 7.32 -20.86 20.83
N ARG A 326 8.02 -20.09 21.67
CA ARG A 326 7.61 -18.74 22.11
C ARG A 326 8.82 -17.82 22.22
N GLY A 327 8.58 -16.52 22.01
CA GLY A 327 9.57 -15.48 22.26
C GLY A 327 9.77 -15.18 23.75
N GLU A 328 10.41 -14.04 24.05
CA GLU A 328 10.77 -13.64 25.42
C GLU A 328 9.54 -13.35 26.30
N ALA A 329 8.51 -12.72 25.73
CA ALA A 329 7.29 -12.31 26.41
C ALA A 329 6.15 -12.11 25.40
N ASP A 330 4.93 -11.99 25.90
CA ASP A 330 3.79 -11.59 25.08
C ASP A 330 4.05 -10.19 24.50
N GLY A 331 3.89 -10.02 23.18
CA GLY A 331 4.28 -8.80 22.46
C GLY A 331 5.71 -8.78 21.93
N LYS A 332 6.55 -9.78 22.26
CA LYS A 332 7.88 -10.00 21.65
C LYS A 332 7.97 -11.42 21.06
N PRO A 333 7.26 -11.70 19.96
CA PRO A 333 7.17 -13.06 19.42
C PRO A 333 8.50 -13.55 18.81
N GLY A 334 9.32 -12.65 18.26
CA GLY A 334 10.60 -12.96 17.62
C GLY A 334 11.83 -12.77 18.52
N HIS A 335 13.01 -13.07 17.95
CA HIS A 335 14.32 -12.91 18.59
C HIS A 335 15.24 -12.06 17.70
N LEU A 336 15.48 -10.80 18.09
CA LEU A 336 16.43 -9.93 17.37
C LEU A 336 17.87 -10.32 17.68
N THR A 337 18.67 -10.50 16.65
CA THR A 337 20.07 -10.96 16.75
C THR A 337 20.88 -10.47 15.54
N ASN A 338 22.19 -10.70 15.58
CA ASN A 338 23.09 -10.50 14.43
C ASN A 338 22.79 -11.49 13.29
N PHE A 339 23.40 -11.25 12.12
CA PHE A 339 23.19 -12.05 10.91
C PHE A 339 23.41 -13.56 11.12
N SER A 340 24.51 -13.95 11.76
CA SER A 340 24.82 -15.37 11.99
C SER A 340 23.83 -16.03 12.94
N GLY A 341 23.45 -15.36 14.03
CA GLY A 341 22.44 -15.87 14.96
C GLY A 341 21.06 -16.02 14.30
N ALA A 342 20.73 -15.13 13.35
CA ALA A 342 19.50 -15.22 12.56
C ALA A 342 19.56 -16.41 11.60
N LEU A 343 20.67 -16.58 10.87
CA LEU A 343 20.89 -17.72 9.97
C LEU A 343 20.76 -19.06 10.72
N ASP A 344 21.38 -19.17 11.89
CA ASP A 344 21.29 -20.36 12.73
C ASP A 344 19.89 -20.59 13.30
N GLY A 345 19.07 -19.54 13.44
CA GLY A 345 17.69 -19.60 13.93
C GLY A 345 16.68 -19.97 12.87
N CYS A 346 16.88 -19.43 11.68
CA CYS A 346 16.01 -19.59 10.52
C CYS A 346 16.40 -20.76 9.62
N ARG A 347 17.40 -21.57 9.99
CA ARG A 347 17.90 -22.65 9.14
C ARG A 347 16.79 -23.65 8.82
N VAL A 348 16.39 -23.67 7.56
CA VAL A 348 15.38 -24.56 6.98
C VAL A 348 15.94 -25.05 5.65
N SER A 349 15.99 -26.37 5.46
CA SER A 349 16.41 -26.97 4.20
C SER A 349 15.36 -26.75 3.09
N ILE A 350 15.78 -26.89 1.83
CA ILE A 350 14.85 -26.75 0.70
C ILE A 350 13.78 -27.84 0.76
N GLU A 351 14.15 -29.06 1.15
CA GLU A 351 13.25 -30.20 1.28
C GLU A 351 12.18 -29.98 2.36
N GLU A 352 12.57 -29.41 3.51
CA GLU A 352 11.63 -29.03 4.56
C GLU A 352 10.67 -27.93 4.10
N ALA A 353 11.18 -26.89 3.42
CA ALA A 353 10.32 -25.85 2.87
C ALA A 353 9.38 -26.38 1.80
N VAL A 354 9.82 -27.28 0.92
CA VAL A 354 8.95 -27.96 -0.06
C VAL A 354 7.82 -28.71 0.62
N ALA A 355 8.12 -29.46 1.69
CA ALA A 355 7.12 -30.22 2.42
C ALA A 355 6.04 -29.33 3.06
N ILE A 356 6.42 -28.13 3.54
CA ILE A 356 5.50 -27.17 4.17
C ILE A 356 4.73 -26.37 3.11
N THR A 357 5.44 -25.78 2.16
CA THR A 357 4.90 -24.83 1.18
C THR A 357 4.17 -25.51 0.02
N GLY A 358 4.44 -26.79 -0.26
CA GLY A 358 3.93 -27.48 -1.45
C GLY A 358 4.58 -27.01 -2.76
N LEU A 359 5.60 -26.16 -2.71
CA LEU A 359 6.38 -25.73 -3.86
C LEU A 359 7.33 -26.83 -4.34
N LYS A 360 8.02 -26.60 -5.45
CA LYS A 360 9.06 -27.50 -5.95
C LYS A 360 10.44 -26.99 -5.57
N VAL A 361 11.40 -27.91 -5.49
CA VAL A 361 12.82 -27.61 -5.22
C VAL A 361 13.33 -26.58 -6.22
N GLU A 362 13.07 -26.79 -7.52
CA GLU A 362 13.53 -25.89 -8.58
C GLU A 362 12.96 -24.48 -8.45
N ASP A 363 11.74 -24.31 -7.94
CA ASP A 363 11.10 -23.01 -7.79
C ASP A 363 11.73 -22.21 -6.65
N ILE A 364 12.04 -22.86 -5.51
CA ILE A 364 12.71 -22.22 -4.37
C ILE A 364 14.15 -21.83 -4.74
N VAL A 365 14.89 -22.74 -5.38
CA VAL A 365 16.26 -22.44 -5.86
C VAL A 365 16.25 -21.29 -6.86
N LYS A 366 15.35 -21.34 -7.85
CA LYS A 366 15.24 -20.30 -8.88
C LYS A 366 14.88 -18.95 -8.26
N ALA A 367 14.00 -18.92 -7.26
CA ALA A 367 13.68 -17.70 -6.52
C ALA A 367 14.92 -17.14 -5.80
N ALA A 368 15.71 -17.98 -5.11
CA ALA A 368 16.94 -17.53 -4.45
C ALA A 368 17.96 -16.97 -5.46
N GLU A 369 18.11 -17.61 -6.63
CA GLU A 369 18.98 -17.11 -7.70
C GLU A 369 18.51 -15.74 -8.21
N TRP A 370 17.19 -15.59 -8.44
CA TRP A 370 16.59 -14.35 -8.90
C TRP A 370 16.66 -13.24 -7.85
N ILE A 371 16.72 -13.57 -6.56
CA ILE A 371 16.85 -12.57 -5.50
C ILE A 371 18.28 -12.07 -5.36
N ALA A 372 19.27 -12.98 -5.34
CA ALA A 372 20.58 -12.65 -4.79
C ALA A 372 21.79 -13.05 -5.63
N LYS A 373 21.67 -14.00 -6.56
CA LYS A 373 22.83 -14.46 -7.34
C LYS A 373 23.47 -13.28 -8.07
N PRO A 374 24.78 -13.02 -7.88
CA PRO A 374 25.46 -11.91 -8.52
C PRO A 374 25.22 -11.89 -10.03
N LYS A 375 25.18 -10.69 -10.61
CA LYS A 375 25.06 -10.54 -12.05
C LYS A 375 26.32 -11.10 -12.74
N SER A 376 26.28 -11.22 -14.06
CA SER A 376 27.38 -11.82 -14.84
C SER A 376 28.72 -11.08 -14.71
N ASP A 377 28.69 -9.79 -14.35
CA ASP A 377 29.85 -8.95 -14.08
C ASP A 377 30.31 -8.98 -12.60
N GLY A 378 29.64 -9.78 -11.76
CA GLY A 378 29.92 -9.89 -10.32
C GLY A 378 29.24 -8.84 -9.45
N SER A 379 28.52 -7.87 -10.04
CA SER A 379 27.76 -6.88 -9.27
C SER A 379 26.62 -7.54 -8.49
N ARG A 380 26.25 -6.94 -7.35
CA ARG A 380 25.12 -7.41 -6.55
C ARG A 380 23.81 -7.25 -7.34
N ARG A 381 22.90 -8.21 -7.17
CA ARG A 381 21.55 -8.10 -7.73
C ARG A 381 20.72 -7.11 -6.91
N ARG A 382 19.96 -6.27 -7.59
CA ARG A 382 19.06 -5.28 -6.98
C ARG A 382 17.65 -5.84 -6.94
N THR A 383 17.18 -6.16 -5.74
CA THR A 383 15.86 -6.76 -5.56
C THR A 383 14.97 -5.85 -4.72
N MET A 384 13.83 -5.43 -5.27
CA MET A 384 12.79 -4.74 -4.51
C MET A 384 11.86 -5.79 -3.90
N ILE A 385 11.74 -5.81 -2.57
CA ILE A 385 10.80 -6.69 -1.87
C ILE A 385 9.60 -5.85 -1.44
N GLY A 386 8.45 -6.08 -2.07
CA GLY A 386 7.18 -5.47 -1.70
C GLY A 386 6.23 -6.50 -1.12
N TYR A 387 5.63 -6.21 0.03
CA TYR A 387 4.65 -7.09 0.67
C TYR A 387 3.40 -6.32 1.09
N GLU A 388 2.28 -7.02 1.21
CA GLU A 388 1.02 -6.42 1.65
C GLU A 388 0.19 -7.45 2.45
N LYS A 389 -1.15 -7.35 2.41
CA LYS A 389 -2.05 -8.04 3.33
C LYS A 389 -2.04 -9.56 3.31
N GLY A 390 -1.56 -10.21 2.24
CA GLY A 390 -1.38 -11.66 2.25
C GLY A 390 -0.33 -12.12 3.26
N LEU A 391 0.67 -11.27 3.54
CA LEU A 391 1.67 -11.47 4.59
C LEU A 391 1.17 -10.86 5.91
N ILE A 392 0.80 -9.58 5.90
CA ILE A 392 0.44 -8.83 7.12
C ILE A 392 -0.73 -9.48 7.89
N TRP A 393 -1.74 -10.01 7.18
CA TRP A 393 -2.85 -10.78 7.77
C TRP A 393 -2.70 -12.30 7.60
N GLY A 394 -1.52 -12.74 7.16
CA GLY A 394 -1.15 -14.13 6.99
C GLY A 394 -0.85 -14.82 8.33
N ASN A 395 -0.27 -16.00 8.22
CA ASN A 395 0.18 -16.79 9.36
C ASN A 395 1.72 -16.80 9.35
N ASP A 396 2.30 -15.73 9.88
CA ASP A 396 3.74 -15.54 10.04
C ASP A 396 4.20 -15.79 11.48
#